data_AF-A0A526RMZ6-F1
#
_entry.id   AF-A0A526RMZ6-F1
#
_cell.length_a   1.000
_cell.length_b   1.000
_cell.length_c   1.000
_cell.angle_alpha   90.00
_cell.angle_beta   90.00
_cell.angle_gamma   90.00
#
_symmetry.space_group_name_H-M   'P 1'
#
loop_
_entity.id
_entity.type
_entity.pdbx_description
1 polymer ?
#
loop_
_entity_poly.entity_id
_entity_poly.type
_entity_poly.pdbx_seq_one_letter_code
_entity_poly.pdbx_strand_id
1 'polypeptide(L)'
;MKSGRFWAWVVFALGAAYFFIPLIATVEFSMRMRRGAYSFDAYQIVLGDERFQATFMYSVVAAIFTIILGVLIVVPAAYWIRLRLPQI
;
A
#
# COMPACT_ATOMS: atom_id res chain seq x y z
N MET A 1 -22.67 -20.76 21.45
CA MET A 1 -21.34 -20.19 21.12
C MET A 1 -20.78 -20.57 19.74
N LYS A 2 -21.38 -21.52 18.97
CA LYS A 2 -20.88 -21.90 17.62
C LYS A 2 -21.36 -20.99 16.48
N SER A 3 -22.54 -20.37 16.61
CA SER A 3 -23.12 -19.51 15.56
C SER A 3 -22.31 -18.22 15.32
N GLY A 4 -21.79 -17.58 16.37
CA GLY A 4 -21.00 -16.34 16.23
C GLY A 4 -19.68 -16.54 15.48
N ARG A 5 -19.03 -17.70 15.61
CA ARG A 5 -17.77 -17.98 14.90
C ARG A 5 -17.98 -18.11 13.39
N PHE A 6 -19.07 -18.73 12.97
CA PHE A 6 -19.41 -18.85 11.55
C PHE A 6 -19.63 -17.48 10.91
N TRP A 7 -20.45 -16.62 11.54
CA TRP A 7 -20.71 -15.27 11.03
C TRP A 7 -19.46 -14.38 11.03
N ALA A 8 -18.57 -14.51 12.01
CA ALA A 8 -17.29 -13.80 12.01
C ALA A 8 -16.44 -14.16 10.78
N TRP A 9 -16.36 -15.45 10.42
CA TRP A 9 -15.65 -15.88 9.21
C TRP A 9 -16.33 -15.44 7.91
N VAL A 10 -17.66 -15.44 7.87
CA VAL A 10 -18.41 -14.92 6.70
C VAL A 10 -18.11 -13.44 6.49
N VAL A 11 -18.22 -12.61 7.54
CA VAL A 11 -17.93 -11.18 7.46
C VAL A 11 -16.47 -10.93 7.09
N PHE A 12 -15.53 -11.68 7.68
CA PHE A 12 -14.12 -11.61 7.32
C PHE A 12 -13.89 -11.94 5.85
N ALA A 13 -14.47 -13.03 5.34
CA ALA A 13 -14.31 -13.44 3.94
C ALA A 13 -14.92 -12.42 2.97
N LEU A 14 -16.07 -11.83 3.32
CA LEU A 14 -16.68 -10.77 2.53
C LEU A 14 -15.83 -9.49 2.52
N GLY A 15 -15.30 -9.08 3.68
CA GLY A 15 -14.37 -7.95 3.78
C GLY A 15 -13.10 -8.19 2.99
N ALA A 16 -12.49 -9.37 3.13
CA ALA A 16 -11.33 -9.78 2.34
C ALA A 16 -11.65 -9.75 0.84
N ALA A 17 -12.74 -10.36 0.41
CA ALA A 17 -13.16 -10.35 -0.99
C ALA A 17 -13.35 -8.91 -1.52
N TYR A 18 -13.97 -8.04 -0.73
CA TYR A 18 -14.17 -6.63 -1.09
C TYR A 18 -12.86 -5.88 -1.35
N PHE A 19 -11.80 -6.14 -0.58
CA PHE A 19 -10.49 -5.51 -0.77
C PHE A 19 -9.60 -6.23 -1.79
N PHE A 20 -9.57 -7.56 -1.78
CA PHE A 20 -8.65 -8.35 -2.61
C PHE A 20 -9.14 -8.53 -4.04
N ILE A 21 -10.44 -8.65 -4.30
CA ILE A 21 -10.95 -8.82 -5.68
C ILE A 21 -10.55 -7.63 -6.57
N PRO A 22 -10.71 -6.35 -6.15
CA PRO A 22 -10.24 -5.23 -6.94
C PRO A 22 -8.72 -5.25 -7.19
N LEU A 23 -7.92 -5.62 -6.18
CA LEU A 23 -6.46 -5.70 -6.33
C LEU A 23 -6.03 -6.83 -7.28
N ILE A 24 -6.71 -7.98 -7.24
CA ILE A 24 -6.46 -9.06 -8.19
C ILE A 24 -6.87 -8.62 -9.59
N ALA A 25 -8.01 -7.93 -9.72
CA ALA A 25 -8.47 -7.41 -11.00
C ALA A 25 -7.48 -6.40 -11.59
N THR A 26 -6.91 -5.48 -10.80
CA THR A 26 -5.93 -4.51 -11.32
C THR A 26 -4.67 -5.19 -11.85
N VAL A 27 -4.19 -6.23 -11.17
CA VAL A 27 -3.05 -7.05 -11.64
C VAL A 27 -3.41 -7.86 -12.89
N GLU A 28 -4.63 -8.42 -12.93
CA GLU A 28 -5.12 -9.17 -14.08
C GLU A 28 -5.23 -8.27 -15.33
N PHE A 29 -5.77 -7.06 -15.18
CA PHE A 29 -5.87 -6.10 -16.27
C PHE A 29 -4.52 -5.54 -16.70
N SER A 30 -3.57 -5.33 -15.78
CA SER A 30 -2.24 -4.84 -16.13
C SER A 30 -1.47 -5.82 -17.01
N MET A 31 -1.67 -7.14 -16.83
CA MET A 31 -1.01 -8.18 -17.63
C MET A 31 -1.72 -8.49 -18.96
N ARG A 32 -2.95 -8.02 -19.17
CA ARG A 32 -3.75 -8.29 -20.38
C ARG A 32 -3.59 -7.23 -21.47
N MET A 33 -2.38 -6.69 -21.62
CA MET A 33 -2.09 -5.71 -22.68
C MET A 33 -2.21 -6.33 -24.08
N ARG A 34 -1.79 -7.60 -24.24
CA ARG A 34 -2.03 -8.39 -25.45
C ARG A 34 -3.40 -9.08 -25.37
N ARG A 35 -4.17 -9.04 -26.46
CA ARG A 35 -5.44 -9.78 -26.55
C ARG A 35 -5.17 -11.28 -26.48
N GLY A 36 -5.80 -11.96 -25.54
CA GLY A 36 -5.77 -13.43 -25.42
C GLY A 36 -4.50 -14.01 -24.80
N ALA A 37 -3.56 -13.18 -24.31
CA ALA A 37 -2.35 -13.66 -23.65
C ALA A 37 -1.96 -12.76 -22.47
N TYR A 38 -1.38 -13.35 -21.43
CA TYR A 38 -0.71 -12.60 -20.38
C TYR A 38 0.67 -12.16 -20.87
N SER A 39 0.97 -10.87 -20.72
CA SER A 39 2.28 -10.32 -21.02
C SER A 39 2.68 -9.24 -20.01
N PHE A 40 3.99 -9.01 -19.91
CA PHE A 40 4.56 -7.93 -19.11
C PHE A 40 4.81 -6.65 -19.93
N ASP A 41 4.26 -6.53 -21.13
CA ASP A 41 4.53 -5.40 -22.02
C ASP A 41 4.14 -4.06 -21.41
N ALA A 42 3.02 -4.03 -20.68
CA ALA A 42 2.57 -2.82 -19.99
C ALA A 42 3.63 -2.30 -19.02
N TYR A 43 4.30 -3.22 -18.30
CA TYR A 43 5.37 -2.87 -17.38
C TYR A 43 6.62 -2.41 -18.12
N GLN A 44 6.99 -3.07 -19.22
CA GLN A 44 8.14 -2.63 -20.04
C GLN A 44 7.94 -1.22 -20.61
N ILE A 45 6.73 -0.93 -21.09
CA ILE A 45 6.39 0.38 -21.66
C ILE A 45 6.40 1.47 -20.58
N VAL A 46 5.73 1.24 -19.44
CA VAL A 46 5.67 2.22 -18.34
C VAL A 46 7.05 2.44 -17.71
N LEU A 47 7.81 1.38 -17.46
CA LEU A 47 9.14 1.49 -16.87
C LEU A 47 10.16 2.06 -17.85
N GLY A 48 9.93 1.96 -19.17
CA GLY A 48 10.75 2.61 -20.20
C GLY A 48 10.41 4.09 -20.43
N ASP A 49 9.30 4.60 -19.88
CA ASP A 49 8.87 5.99 -20.04
C ASP A 49 9.67 6.91 -19.11
N GLU A 50 10.46 7.82 -19.69
CA GLU A 50 11.29 8.79 -18.97
C GLU A 50 10.47 9.69 -18.04
N ARG A 51 9.26 10.08 -18.44
CA ARG A 51 8.38 10.93 -17.63
C ARG A 51 7.88 10.17 -16.41
N PHE A 52 7.51 8.90 -16.59
CA PHE A 52 7.12 8.04 -15.47
C PHE A 52 8.28 7.89 -14.49
N GLN A 53 9.48 7.59 -14.98
CA GLN A 53 10.67 7.46 -14.12
C GLN A 53 10.94 8.75 -13.32
N ALA A 54 10.90 9.92 -13.97
CA ALA A 54 11.14 11.19 -13.31
C ALA A 54 10.12 11.49 -12.19
N THR A 55 8.82 11.31 -12.48
CA THR A 55 7.75 11.58 -11.49
C THR A 55 7.68 10.52 -10.39
N PHE A 56 7.92 9.25 -10.71
CA PHE A 56 8.00 8.18 -9.74
C PHE A 56 9.18 8.37 -8.79
N MET A 57 10.37 8.66 -9.32
CA MET A 57 11.57 8.93 -8.52
C MET A 57 11.38 10.15 -7.61
N TYR A 58 10.81 11.23 -8.13
CA TYR A 58 10.47 12.40 -7.33
C TYR A 58 9.59 12.02 -6.13
N SER A 59 8.54 11.23 -6.36
CA SER A 59 7.62 10.78 -5.31
C SER A 59 8.31 9.89 -4.28
N VAL A 60 9.18 8.96 -4.71
CA VAL A 60 9.96 8.10 -3.82
C VAL A 60 10.90 8.92 -2.94
N VAL A 61 11.66 9.84 -3.53
CA VAL A 61 12.58 10.72 -2.81
C VAL A 61 11.81 11.58 -1.80
N ALA A 62 10.69 12.20 -2.23
CA ALA A 62 9.83 12.98 -1.34
C ALA A 62 9.27 12.14 -0.17
N ALA A 63 8.82 10.92 -0.43
CA ALA A 63 8.33 10.00 0.60
C ALA A 63 9.44 9.66 1.62
N ILE A 64 10.66 9.38 1.15
CA ILE A 64 11.79 9.08 2.04
C ILE A 64 12.12 10.28 2.93
N PHE A 65 12.24 11.48 2.35
CA PHE A 65 12.52 12.70 3.12
C PHE A 65 11.45 13.00 4.15
N THR A 66 10.17 12.86 3.78
CA THR A 66 9.05 13.10 4.70
C THR A 66 8.99 12.07 5.82
N ILE A 67 9.27 10.79 5.56
CA ILE A 67 9.37 9.77 6.61
C ILE A 67 10.51 10.10 7.57
N ILE A 68 11.71 10.40 7.05
CA ILE A 68 12.87 10.72 7.90
C ILE A 68 12.58 11.94 8.77
N LEU A 69 12.09 13.02 8.16
CA LEU A 69 11.75 14.24 8.89
C LEU A 69 10.65 13.99 9.93
N GLY A 70 9.60 13.26 9.55
CA GLY A 70 8.52 12.88 10.45
C GLY A 70 9.02 12.08 11.65
N VAL A 71 9.86 11.07 11.43
CA VAL A 71 10.47 10.26 12.49
C VAL A 71 11.37 11.10 13.39
N LEU A 72 12.24 11.94 12.80
CA LEU A 72 13.14 12.82 13.55
C LEU A 72 12.42 13.84 14.42
N ILE A 73 11.19 14.23 14.07
CA ILE A 73 10.37 15.14 14.89
C ILE A 73 9.54 14.36 15.90
N VAL A 74 8.80 13.34 15.45
CA VAL A 74 7.80 12.63 16.24
C VAL A 74 8.44 11.77 17.33
N VAL A 75 9.52 11.04 17.03
CA VAL A 75 10.17 10.14 18.00
C VAL A 75 10.70 10.90 19.22
N PRO A 76 11.52 11.95 19.10
CA PRO A 76 12.00 12.66 20.27
C PRO A 76 10.87 13.37 21.01
N ALA A 77 9.87 13.92 20.31
CA ALA A 77 8.70 14.53 20.96
C ALA A 77 7.92 13.49 21.79
N ALA A 78 7.64 12.32 21.22
CA ALA A 78 6.95 11.23 21.92
C ALA A 78 7.75 10.73 23.13
N TYR A 79 9.08 10.57 22.99
CA TYR A 79 9.94 10.16 24.08
C TYR A 79 10.00 11.20 25.20
N TRP A 80 10.10 12.48 24.84
CA TRP A 80 10.09 13.60 25.78
C TRP A 80 8.79 13.68 26.59
N ILE A 81 7.64 13.52 25.94
CA ILE A 81 6.34 13.46 26.61
C ILE A 81 6.34 12.31 27.62
N ARG A 82 6.76 11.12 27.20
CA ARG A 82 6.75 9.92 28.05
C ARG A 82 7.69 10.03 29.26
N LEU A 83 8.82 10.73 29.13
CA LEU A 83 9.74 10.98 30.25
C LEU A 83 9.24 12.07 31.21
N ARG A 84 8.58 13.11 30.71
CA ARG A 84 8.20 14.29 31.53
C ARG A 84 6.77 14.25 32.05
N LEU A 85 5.90 13.46 31.44
CA LEU A 85 4.50 13.26 31.83
C LEU A 85 4.19 11.77 31.89
N PRO A 86 4.79 11.01 32.83
CA PRO A 86 4.63 9.55 32.91
C PRO A 86 3.21 9.08 33.30
N GLN A 87 2.27 10.01 33.54
CA GLN A 87 0.92 9.74 34.06
C GLN A 87 -0.21 10.07 33.07
N ILE A 88 0.12 10.41 31.82
CA ILE A 88 -0.82 10.45 30.68
C ILE A 88 -0.49 9.24 29.80
#